data_AF-A0A7X6Y411-F1
#
_entry.id   AF-A0A7X6Y411-F1
#
_cell.length_a   1.000
_cell.length_b   1.000
_cell.length_c   1.000
_cell.angle_alpha   90.00
_cell.angle_beta   90.00
_cell.angle_gamma   90.00
#
_symmetry.space_group_name_H-M   'P 1'
#
loop_
_entity.id
_entity.type
_entity.pdbx_description
1 polymer ?
#
loop_
_entity_poly.entity_id
_entity_poly.type
_entity_poly.pdbx_seq_one_letter_code
_entity_poly.pdbx_strand_id
1 'polypeptide(L)'
;PEGFSLTPPHDILGKKTGSFLPKGPNSQVLLDMMIRSFNILKKHPVNIGRINRGLKPANSIWLWGEGKKPCVPPFSLKYNLKGSVICAVDLIKGLGISSGLKIVHVEGATGNFHTNYKGKAEAALRELDNGRDFVYIHVEAPDECGHRCEIHNKIKSIELIDEQVVGRLLEGLKSFSRYRMLILPDHATPLSLRTHVSDPVPFLLYDSSHEEKLAAKVRPFDEVQAKNTGVFVEHGHELMDYLTGKKAF
;
A
#
# COMPACT_ATOMS: atom_id res chain seq x y z
N PRO A 1 21.37 -8.43 2.38
CA PRO A 1 21.89 -7.37 3.27
C PRO A 1 23.43 -7.37 3.29
N GLU A 2 24.06 -6.21 3.13
CA GLU A 2 25.53 -6.05 3.12
C GLU A 2 26.13 -5.96 4.55
N GLY A 3 25.38 -6.38 5.57
CA GLY A 3 25.83 -6.45 6.96
C GLY A 3 25.63 -5.17 7.77
N PHE A 4 25.20 -4.06 7.16
CA PHE A 4 24.85 -2.82 7.87
C PHE A 4 23.36 -2.75 8.25
N SER A 5 23.06 -1.91 9.25
CA SER A 5 21.72 -1.60 9.74
C SER A 5 21.41 -0.14 9.47
N LEU A 6 20.26 0.10 8.82
CA LEU A 6 19.70 1.41 8.54
C LEU A 6 18.34 1.53 9.24
N THR A 7 17.95 2.74 9.59
CA THR A 7 16.67 3.00 10.26
C THR A 7 15.73 3.76 9.33
N PRO A 8 14.50 3.26 9.07
CA PRO A 8 13.50 4.03 8.34
C PRO A 8 13.19 5.37 9.05
N PRO A 9 13.12 6.50 8.33
CA PRO A 9 12.92 7.81 8.94
C PRO A 9 11.52 7.96 9.57
N HIS A 10 10.51 7.22 9.08
CA HIS A 10 9.15 7.24 9.63
C HIS A 10 9.06 6.58 11.02
N ASP A 11 10.01 5.70 11.40
CA ASP A 11 10.04 5.06 12.72
C ASP A 11 10.65 5.95 13.83
N ILE A 12 11.29 7.06 13.42
CA ILE A 12 12.04 7.94 14.31
C ILE A 12 11.57 9.39 14.28
N LEU A 13 10.31 9.61 13.88
CA LEU A 13 9.70 10.94 13.89
C LEU A 13 9.84 11.60 15.28
N GLY A 14 10.42 12.80 15.30
CA GLY A 14 10.64 13.58 16.53
C GLY A 14 11.82 13.13 17.40
N LYS A 15 12.55 12.06 17.04
CA LYS A 15 13.69 11.55 17.80
C LYS A 15 15.01 12.19 17.34
N LYS A 16 16.02 12.21 18.22
CA LYS A 16 17.40 12.61 17.86
C LYS A 16 18.02 11.53 16.97
N THR A 17 18.64 11.92 15.85
CA THR A 17 19.11 11.00 14.81
C THR A 17 20.36 10.19 15.17
N GLY A 18 21.18 10.64 16.13
CA GLY A 18 22.52 10.08 16.38
C GLY A 18 22.55 8.57 16.62
N SER A 19 21.60 8.03 17.40
CA SER A 19 21.49 6.59 17.68
C SER A 19 20.99 5.76 16.50
N PHE A 20 20.53 6.39 15.42
CA PHE A 20 19.90 5.78 14.25
C PHE A 20 20.71 5.96 12.96
N LEU A 21 21.91 6.55 13.05
CA LEU A 21 22.84 6.63 11.93
C LEU A 21 23.26 5.23 11.45
N PRO A 22 23.69 5.06 10.19
CA PRO A 22 24.12 3.77 9.64
C PRO A 22 25.15 3.05 10.53
N LYS A 23 24.88 1.80 10.88
CA LYS A 23 25.77 0.95 11.71
C LYS A 23 26.19 -0.31 10.98
N GLY A 24 27.31 -0.91 11.40
CA GLY A 24 27.79 -2.20 10.89
C GLY A 24 28.85 -2.08 9.79
N PRO A 25 29.36 -3.20 9.27
CA PRO A 25 30.36 -3.22 8.21
C PRO A 25 29.95 -2.38 7.00
N ASN A 26 30.89 -1.66 6.41
CA ASN A 26 30.70 -0.80 5.23
C ASN A 26 29.71 0.36 5.38
N SER A 27 29.07 0.57 6.54
CA SER A 27 28.10 1.66 6.73
C SER A 27 28.72 3.06 6.62
N GLN A 28 30.05 3.16 6.77
CA GLN A 28 30.80 4.42 6.72
C GLN A 28 30.64 5.15 5.38
N VAL A 29 30.49 4.43 4.27
CA VAL A 29 30.27 5.06 2.96
C VAL A 29 28.92 5.79 2.94
N LEU A 30 27.88 5.19 3.50
CA LEU A 30 26.54 5.77 3.58
C LEU A 30 26.53 6.96 4.55
N LEU A 31 27.19 6.83 5.70
CA LEU A 31 27.33 7.91 6.68
C LEU A 31 28.09 9.11 6.09
N ASP A 32 29.20 8.86 5.40
CA ASP A 32 29.97 9.90 4.71
C ASP A 32 29.12 10.61 3.63
N MET A 33 28.35 9.86 2.84
CA MET A 33 27.39 10.44 1.89
C MET A 33 26.35 11.32 2.58
N MET A 34 25.75 10.87 3.69
CA MET A 34 24.81 11.66 4.47
C MET A 34 25.45 12.97 4.98
N ILE A 35 26.65 12.90 5.56
CA ILE A 35 27.38 14.08 6.09
C ILE A 35 27.73 15.06 4.97
N ARG A 36 28.24 14.56 3.83
CA ARG A 36 28.56 15.40 2.67
C ARG A 36 27.32 16.07 2.11
N SER A 37 26.20 15.34 2.04
CA SER A 37 24.92 15.92 1.61
C SER A 37 24.52 17.11 2.47
N PHE A 38 24.78 17.06 3.78
CA PHE A 38 24.46 18.16 4.67
C PHE A 38 25.28 19.41 4.38
N ASN A 39 26.57 19.25 4.14
CA ASN A 39 27.45 20.37 3.83
C ASN A 39 27.07 21.08 2.52
N ILE A 40 26.55 20.33 1.55
CA ILE A 40 26.03 20.86 0.28
C ILE A 40 24.66 21.51 0.50
N LEU A 41 23.69 20.74 1.02
CA LEU A 41 22.29 21.13 1.06
C LEU A 41 22.02 22.28 2.03
N LYS A 42 22.77 22.42 3.13
CA LYS A 42 22.57 23.52 4.11
C LYS A 42 22.73 24.91 3.49
N LYS A 43 23.53 25.04 2.42
CA LYS A 43 23.79 26.30 1.70
C LYS A 43 22.99 26.41 0.39
N HIS A 44 22.17 25.42 0.06
CA HIS A 44 21.48 25.38 -1.22
C HIS A 44 20.43 26.51 -1.31
N PRO A 45 20.31 27.25 -2.43
CA PRO A 45 19.37 28.38 -2.55
C PRO A 45 17.93 28.03 -2.18
N VAL A 46 17.47 26.82 -2.51
CA VAL A 46 16.15 26.32 -2.10
C VAL A 46 16.00 26.27 -0.57
N ASN A 47 17.02 25.82 0.15
CA ASN A 47 16.99 25.76 1.62
C ASN A 47 17.11 27.13 2.26
N ILE A 48 17.89 28.04 1.67
CA ILE A 48 17.91 29.46 2.08
C ILE A 48 16.51 30.07 1.93
N GLY A 49 15.86 29.85 0.78
CA GLY A 49 14.49 30.31 0.54
C GLY A 49 13.46 29.68 1.49
N ARG A 50 13.63 28.41 1.88
CA ARG A 50 12.79 27.75 2.90
C ARG A 50 12.94 28.42 4.26
N ILE A 51 14.18 28.67 4.70
CA ILE A 51 14.47 29.31 5.97
C ILE A 51 13.89 30.74 6.01
N ASN A 52 14.05 31.50 4.93
CA ASN A 52 13.48 32.86 4.82
C ASN A 52 11.95 32.88 4.90
N ARG A 53 11.29 31.76 4.59
CA ARG A 53 9.83 31.57 4.76
C ARG A 53 9.44 30.92 6.09
N GLY A 54 10.37 30.75 7.03
CA GLY A 54 10.13 30.07 8.30
C GLY A 54 9.93 28.55 8.20
N LEU A 55 10.26 27.94 7.06
CA LEU A 55 10.12 26.49 6.85
C LEU A 55 11.38 25.74 7.28
N LYS A 56 11.22 24.50 7.77
CA LYS A 56 12.36 23.61 8.06
C LYS A 56 13.14 23.30 6.78
N PRO A 57 14.48 23.44 6.75
CA PRO A 57 15.27 23.11 5.57
C PRO A 57 15.36 21.59 5.36
N ALA A 58 15.36 21.15 4.10
CA ALA A 58 15.68 19.77 3.71
C ALA A 58 17.18 19.68 3.48
N ASN A 59 17.93 19.67 4.58
CA ASN A 59 19.37 19.92 4.57
C ASN A 59 20.22 18.65 4.67
N SER A 60 19.69 17.46 4.54
CA SER A 60 20.46 16.21 4.49
C SER A 60 19.65 15.14 3.77
N ILE A 61 20.33 14.20 3.13
CA ILE A 61 19.72 12.94 2.72
C ILE A 61 19.69 11.97 3.91
N TRP A 62 18.72 11.06 3.91
CA TRP A 62 18.65 9.93 4.83
C TRP A 62 18.52 8.65 4.01
N LEU A 63 19.61 7.89 3.91
CA LEU A 63 19.67 6.62 3.19
C LEU A 63 19.23 5.48 4.09
N TRP A 64 18.25 4.72 3.63
CA TRP A 64 17.65 3.56 4.30
C TRP A 64 16.98 2.67 3.26
N GLY A 65 16.61 1.45 3.65
CA GLY A 65 15.84 0.54 2.79
C GLY A 65 16.66 -0.04 1.64
N GLU A 66 17.88 -0.51 1.93
CA GLU A 66 18.69 -1.16 0.91
C GLU A 66 17.99 -2.41 0.35
N GLY A 67 18.03 -2.56 -0.97
CA GLY A 67 17.34 -3.65 -1.66
C GLY A 67 18.08 -4.08 -2.92
N LYS A 68 17.84 -5.33 -3.33
CA LYS A 68 18.22 -5.85 -4.64
C LYS A 68 16.95 -6.05 -5.47
N LYS A 69 17.09 -6.09 -6.80
CA LYS A 69 15.98 -6.46 -7.67
C LYS A 69 15.45 -7.84 -7.25
N PRO A 70 14.16 -7.96 -6.87
CA PRO A 70 13.62 -9.24 -6.45
C PRO A 70 13.47 -10.18 -7.67
N CYS A 71 13.69 -11.47 -7.44
CA CYS A 71 13.39 -12.51 -8.42
C CYS A 71 11.97 -13.03 -8.15
N VAL A 72 10.97 -12.37 -8.73
CA VAL A 72 9.56 -12.75 -8.59
C VAL A 72 9.12 -13.45 -9.87
N PRO A 73 8.54 -14.66 -9.80
CA PRO A 73 7.94 -15.29 -10.97
C PRO A 73 6.83 -14.40 -11.56
N PRO A 74 6.75 -14.25 -12.89
CA PRO A 74 5.64 -13.56 -13.53
C PRO A 74 4.28 -14.09 -13.07
N PHE A 75 3.35 -13.19 -12.77
CA PHE A 75 2.00 -13.51 -12.30
C PHE A 75 1.26 -14.44 -13.28
N SER A 76 1.43 -14.19 -14.58
CA SER A 76 0.88 -15.02 -15.65
C SER A 76 1.42 -16.45 -15.62
N LEU A 77 2.68 -16.68 -15.28
CA LEU A 77 3.22 -18.03 -15.14
C LEU A 77 2.64 -18.77 -13.94
N LYS A 78 2.38 -18.06 -12.83
CA LYS A 78 1.84 -18.69 -11.61
C LYS A 78 0.34 -18.98 -11.70
N TYR A 79 -0.44 -18.07 -12.27
CA TYR A 79 -1.91 -18.14 -12.23
C TYR A 79 -2.57 -18.32 -13.60
N ASN A 80 -1.81 -18.22 -14.70
CA ASN A 80 -2.36 -18.20 -16.06
C ASN A 80 -3.38 -17.07 -16.30
N LEU A 81 -3.17 -15.93 -15.62
CA LEU A 81 -4.03 -14.74 -15.68
C LEU A 81 -3.22 -13.52 -16.11
N LYS A 82 -3.85 -12.62 -16.87
CA LYS A 82 -3.30 -11.32 -17.24
C LYS A 82 -3.77 -10.26 -16.26
N GLY A 83 -2.83 -9.73 -15.48
CA GLY A 83 -3.14 -8.76 -14.44
C GLY A 83 -2.69 -7.32 -14.73
N SER A 84 -3.36 -6.37 -14.08
CA SER A 84 -2.99 -4.95 -14.02
C SER A 84 -2.88 -4.47 -12.57
N VAL A 85 -2.07 -3.43 -12.34
CA VAL A 85 -1.87 -2.78 -11.03
C VAL A 85 -2.19 -1.30 -11.16
N ILE A 86 -3.07 -0.81 -10.29
CA ILE A 86 -3.45 0.59 -10.15
C ILE A 86 -2.97 1.07 -8.78
N CYS A 87 -1.92 1.86 -8.75
CA CYS A 87 -1.36 2.38 -7.50
C CYS A 87 -0.65 3.72 -7.72
N ALA A 88 -0.60 4.53 -6.66
CA ALA A 88 0.17 5.77 -6.64
C ALA A 88 1.61 5.54 -6.15
N VAL A 89 1.81 4.56 -5.27
CA VAL A 89 3.04 4.30 -4.53
C VAL A 89 4.06 3.55 -5.40
N ASP A 90 5.28 4.08 -5.49
CA ASP A 90 6.32 3.54 -6.38
C ASP A 90 6.81 2.15 -5.97
N LEU A 91 6.80 1.83 -4.67
CA LEU A 91 7.11 0.48 -4.18
C LEU A 91 6.17 -0.56 -4.81
N ILE A 92 4.87 -0.30 -4.78
CA ILE A 92 3.84 -1.18 -5.34
C ILE A 92 3.95 -1.26 -6.87
N LYS A 93 4.26 -0.14 -7.55
CA LYS A 93 4.55 -0.16 -9.00
C LYS A 93 5.74 -1.06 -9.32
N GLY A 94 6.82 -0.94 -8.54
CA GLY A 94 8.02 -1.76 -8.70
C GLY A 94 7.74 -3.26 -8.53
N LEU A 95 6.92 -3.63 -7.54
CA LEU A 95 6.48 -5.01 -7.33
C LEU A 95 5.60 -5.51 -8.47
N GLY A 96 4.68 -4.68 -8.98
CA GLY A 96 3.85 -4.98 -10.14
C GLY A 96 4.69 -5.25 -11.38
N ILE A 97 5.65 -4.37 -11.69
CA ILE A 97 6.60 -4.53 -12.80
C ILE A 97 7.41 -5.81 -12.63
N SER A 98 7.94 -6.05 -11.43
CA SER A 98 8.75 -7.24 -11.13
C SER A 98 7.94 -8.54 -11.29
N SER A 99 6.63 -8.48 -11.08
CA SER A 99 5.70 -9.61 -11.24
C SER A 99 5.08 -9.69 -12.65
N GLY A 100 5.49 -8.83 -13.60
CA GLY A 100 4.97 -8.82 -14.96
C GLY A 100 3.54 -8.29 -15.13
N LEU A 101 3.04 -7.53 -14.15
CA LEU A 101 1.73 -6.88 -14.21
C LEU A 101 1.79 -5.56 -14.99
N LYS A 102 0.73 -5.22 -15.71
CA LYS A 102 0.63 -3.93 -16.40
C LYS A 102 0.39 -2.81 -15.38
N ILE A 103 1.22 -1.77 -15.38
CA ILE A 103 1.01 -0.58 -14.56
C ILE A 103 0.01 0.34 -15.25
N VAL A 104 -1.00 0.78 -14.50
CA VAL A 104 -2.06 1.67 -14.98
C VAL A 104 -1.94 3.00 -14.25
N HIS A 105 -1.68 4.05 -15.02
CA HIS A 105 -1.60 5.41 -14.50
C HIS A 105 -3.00 6.02 -14.43
N VAL A 106 -3.32 6.60 -13.27
CA VAL A 106 -4.58 7.30 -13.03
C VAL A 106 -4.25 8.74 -12.68
N GLU A 107 -4.76 9.68 -13.45
CA GLU A 107 -4.59 11.10 -13.18
C GLU A 107 -5.17 11.46 -11.81
N GLY A 108 -4.42 12.25 -11.04
CA GLY A 108 -4.79 12.60 -9.66
C GLY A 108 -4.63 11.47 -8.64
N ALA A 109 -4.12 10.29 -8.99
CA ALA A 109 -3.78 9.26 -8.01
C ALA A 109 -2.46 9.61 -7.29
N THR A 110 -2.56 10.37 -6.20
CA THR A 110 -1.41 10.93 -5.46
C THR A 110 -0.92 10.05 -4.30
N GLY A 111 -1.73 9.11 -3.83
CA GLY A 111 -1.43 8.28 -2.65
C GLY A 111 -1.71 8.98 -1.31
N ASN A 112 -1.97 10.28 -1.28
CA ASN A 112 -2.39 10.99 -0.07
C ASN A 112 -3.93 11.01 0.06
N PHE A 113 -4.42 11.67 1.12
CA PHE A 113 -5.85 11.79 1.39
C PHE A 113 -6.68 12.34 0.21
N HIS A 114 -6.11 13.24 -0.60
CA HIS A 114 -6.76 13.86 -1.77
C HIS A 114 -6.58 13.05 -3.07
N THR A 115 -6.17 11.78 -2.99
CA THR A 115 -6.02 10.92 -4.16
C THR A 115 -7.34 10.74 -4.92
N ASN A 116 -7.26 10.48 -6.21
CA ASN A 116 -8.42 10.16 -7.04
C ASN A 116 -8.93 8.73 -6.78
N TYR A 117 -9.78 8.53 -5.76
CA TYR A 117 -10.35 7.22 -5.41
C TYR A 117 -11.23 6.67 -6.55
N LYS A 118 -12.22 7.46 -6.99
CA LYS A 118 -13.13 7.13 -8.09
C LYS A 118 -12.37 6.72 -9.36
N GLY A 119 -11.37 7.51 -9.76
CA GLY A 119 -10.59 7.24 -10.97
C GLY A 119 -9.83 5.92 -10.93
N LYS A 120 -9.44 5.44 -9.74
CA LYS A 120 -8.83 4.11 -9.59
C LYS A 120 -9.84 2.99 -9.87
N ALA A 121 -11.05 3.10 -9.34
CA ALA A 121 -12.10 2.11 -9.61
C ALA A 121 -12.52 2.11 -11.07
N GLU A 122 -12.72 3.29 -11.68
CA GLU A 122 -13.04 3.40 -13.10
C GLU A 122 -11.94 2.85 -14.01
N ALA A 123 -10.68 3.06 -13.65
CA ALA A 123 -9.55 2.47 -14.37
C ALA A 123 -9.54 0.94 -14.25
N ALA A 124 -9.92 0.39 -13.10
CA ALA A 124 -10.00 -1.05 -12.90
C ALA A 124 -11.09 -1.69 -13.76
N LEU A 125 -12.29 -1.12 -13.77
CA LEU A 125 -13.39 -1.57 -14.62
C LEU A 125 -12.98 -1.54 -16.10
N ARG A 126 -12.37 -0.45 -16.57
CA ARG A 126 -11.85 -0.36 -17.95
C ARG A 126 -10.82 -1.43 -18.27
N GLU A 127 -9.93 -1.78 -17.35
CA GLU A 127 -8.95 -2.84 -17.59
C GLU A 127 -9.61 -4.22 -17.72
N LEU A 128 -10.62 -4.50 -16.89
CA LEU A 128 -11.41 -5.73 -16.96
C LEU A 128 -12.19 -5.80 -18.29
N ASP A 129 -12.87 -4.72 -18.67
CA ASP A 129 -13.57 -4.61 -19.97
C ASP A 129 -12.62 -4.81 -21.16
N ASN A 130 -11.37 -4.36 -21.03
CA ASN A 130 -10.32 -4.54 -22.03
C ASN A 130 -9.64 -5.92 -21.98
N GLY A 131 -10.22 -6.89 -21.28
CA GLY A 131 -9.78 -8.29 -21.29
C GLY A 131 -8.66 -8.62 -20.31
N ARG A 132 -8.51 -7.85 -19.21
CA ARG A 132 -7.70 -8.28 -18.07
C ARG A 132 -8.52 -9.22 -17.19
N ASP A 133 -7.87 -10.24 -16.65
CA ASP A 133 -8.51 -11.22 -15.76
C ASP A 133 -8.39 -10.81 -14.29
N PHE A 134 -7.42 -9.94 -13.98
CA PHE A 134 -7.10 -9.52 -12.62
C PHE A 134 -6.71 -8.05 -12.59
N VAL A 135 -7.22 -7.31 -11.59
CA VAL A 135 -6.77 -5.95 -11.31
C VAL A 135 -6.53 -5.78 -9.82
N TYR A 136 -5.31 -5.37 -9.46
CA TYR A 136 -4.95 -4.99 -8.11
C TYR A 136 -5.05 -3.47 -7.95
N ILE A 137 -5.91 -3.02 -7.03
CA ILE A 137 -6.08 -1.59 -6.70
C ILE A 137 -5.47 -1.35 -5.33
N HIS A 138 -4.56 -0.38 -5.26
CA HIS A 138 -3.92 0.01 -4.02
C HIS A 138 -4.34 1.42 -3.59
N VAL A 139 -4.71 1.60 -2.32
CA VAL A 139 -5.09 2.88 -1.74
C VAL A 139 -4.30 3.12 -0.45
N GLU A 140 -3.34 4.04 -0.53
CA GLU A 140 -2.38 4.36 0.54
C GLU A 140 -2.94 5.26 1.64
N ALA A 141 -3.97 6.07 1.31
CA ALA A 141 -4.43 7.16 2.17
C ALA A 141 -4.71 6.78 3.65
N PRO A 142 -5.32 5.63 3.98
CA PRO A 142 -5.56 5.24 5.37
C PRO A 142 -4.29 5.05 6.20
N ASP A 143 -3.23 4.53 5.57
CA ASP A 143 -1.94 4.28 6.23
C ASP A 143 -1.21 5.59 6.56
N GLU A 144 -1.11 6.46 5.56
CA GLU A 144 -0.57 7.81 5.67
C GLU A 144 -1.26 8.64 6.78
N CYS A 145 -2.58 8.51 6.91
CA CYS A 145 -3.32 9.13 8.01
C CYS A 145 -2.98 8.49 9.37
N GLY A 146 -2.74 7.17 9.39
CA GLY A 146 -2.24 6.43 10.56
C GLY A 146 -0.91 6.97 11.08
N HIS A 147 0.09 7.11 10.21
CA HIS A 147 1.40 7.68 10.56
C HIS A 147 1.31 9.14 11.07
N ARG A 148 0.37 9.93 10.54
CA ARG A 148 0.16 11.32 10.94
C ARG A 148 -0.75 11.49 12.16
N CYS A 149 -1.33 10.42 12.70
CA CYS A 149 -2.32 10.47 13.77
C CYS A 149 -3.56 11.32 13.40
N GLU A 150 -3.97 11.27 12.14
CA GLU A 150 -5.11 12.03 11.62
C GLU A 150 -6.39 11.19 11.70
N ILE A 151 -7.04 11.20 12.86
CA ILE A 151 -8.22 10.36 13.14
C ILE A 151 -9.33 10.57 12.09
N HIS A 152 -9.74 11.83 11.89
CA HIS A 152 -10.83 12.16 10.97
C HIS A 152 -10.50 11.83 9.52
N ASN A 153 -9.27 12.09 9.07
CA ASN A 153 -8.86 11.76 7.70
C ASN A 153 -8.76 10.26 7.50
N LYS A 154 -8.31 9.49 8.51
CA LYS A 154 -8.27 8.03 8.43
C LYS A 154 -9.67 7.46 8.28
N ILE A 155 -10.62 7.87 9.13
CA ILE A 155 -12.04 7.47 9.02
C ILE A 155 -12.58 7.86 7.65
N LYS A 156 -12.38 9.12 7.24
CA LYS A 156 -12.92 9.60 5.96
C LYS A 156 -12.31 8.88 4.76
N SER A 157 -11.04 8.51 4.82
CA SER A 157 -10.40 7.74 3.74
C SER A 157 -11.01 6.34 3.59
N ILE A 158 -11.40 5.69 4.69
CA ILE A 158 -12.10 4.40 4.67
C ILE A 158 -13.50 4.56 4.07
N GLU A 159 -14.25 5.59 4.47
CA GLU A 159 -15.56 5.90 3.86
C GLU A 159 -15.45 6.18 2.35
N LEU A 160 -14.42 6.92 1.92
CA LEU A 160 -14.17 7.21 0.50
C LEU A 160 -13.77 5.96 -0.28
N ILE A 161 -13.04 5.03 0.34
CA ILE A 161 -12.76 3.71 -0.25
C ILE A 161 -14.06 2.93 -0.41
N ASP A 162 -14.90 2.87 0.62
CA ASP A 162 -16.18 2.17 0.58
C ASP A 162 -17.08 2.73 -0.53
N GLU A 163 -17.31 4.04 -0.56
CA GLU A 163 -18.19 4.69 -1.53
C GLU A 163 -17.61 4.68 -2.95
N GLN A 164 -16.40 5.21 -3.12
CA GLN A 164 -15.87 5.55 -4.45
C GLN A 164 -15.05 4.43 -5.09
N VAL A 165 -14.59 3.45 -4.28
CA VAL A 165 -13.86 2.30 -4.79
C VAL A 165 -14.73 1.06 -4.75
N VAL A 166 -15.09 0.57 -3.56
CA VAL A 166 -15.80 -0.70 -3.39
C VAL A 166 -17.21 -0.62 -3.99
N GLY A 167 -18.01 0.36 -3.59
CA GLY A 167 -19.37 0.55 -4.11
C GLY A 167 -19.41 0.76 -5.63
N ARG A 168 -18.47 1.55 -6.16
CA ARG A 168 -18.33 1.74 -7.61
C ARG A 168 -17.95 0.45 -8.35
N LEU A 169 -17.03 -0.34 -7.80
CA LEU A 169 -16.66 -1.65 -8.36
C LEU A 169 -17.83 -2.63 -8.30
N LEU A 170 -18.56 -2.69 -7.19
CA LEU A 170 -19.73 -3.57 -7.06
C LEU A 170 -20.78 -3.26 -8.13
N GLU A 171 -21.10 -1.98 -8.37
CA GLU A 171 -22.02 -1.61 -9.44
C GLU A 171 -21.47 -1.95 -10.83
N GLY A 172 -20.18 -1.65 -11.08
CA GLY A 172 -19.56 -1.90 -12.38
C GLY A 172 -19.38 -3.39 -12.71
N LEU A 173 -19.12 -4.22 -11.70
CA LEU A 173 -18.87 -5.66 -11.87
C LEU A 173 -20.15 -6.46 -12.13
N LYS A 174 -21.34 -5.92 -11.85
CA LYS A 174 -22.63 -6.56 -12.16
C LYS A 174 -22.83 -6.84 -13.66
N SER A 175 -22.12 -6.15 -14.55
CA SER A 175 -22.16 -6.44 -15.99
C SER A 175 -21.42 -7.73 -16.37
N PHE A 176 -20.57 -8.26 -15.49
CA PHE A 176 -19.81 -9.48 -15.71
C PHE A 176 -20.60 -10.69 -15.19
N SER A 177 -20.59 -11.79 -15.95
CA SER A 177 -21.31 -13.02 -15.58
C SER A 177 -20.79 -13.66 -14.29
N ARG A 178 -19.49 -13.51 -14.01
CA ARG A 178 -18.85 -13.98 -12.79
C ARG A 178 -17.69 -13.08 -12.41
N TYR A 179 -17.60 -12.71 -11.14
CA TYR A 179 -16.47 -11.98 -10.60
C TYR A 179 -16.21 -12.36 -9.15
N ARG A 180 -14.98 -12.06 -8.71
CA ARG A 180 -14.56 -12.18 -7.31
C ARG A 180 -13.87 -10.90 -6.89
N MET A 181 -14.00 -10.57 -5.61
CA MET A 181 -13.35 -9.40 -5.03
C MET A 181 -12.71 -9.79 -3.69
N LEU A 182 -11.44 -9.47 -3.53
CA LEU A 182 -10.71 -9.64 -2.27
C LEU A 182 -10.35 -8.25 -1.75
N ILE A 183 -10.83 -7.91 -0.55
CA ILE A 183 -10.60 -6.63 0.11
C ILE A 183 -9.87 -6.88 1.43
N LEU A 184 -8.76 -6.18 1.64
CA LEU A 184 -7.97 -6.21 2.87
C LEU A 184 -7.00 -5.03 2.90
N PRO A 185 -6.58 -4.55 4.09
CA PRO A 185 -5.31 -3.87 4.23
C PRO A 185 -4.16 -4.87 4.10
N ASP A 186 -2.97 -4.40 3.73
CA ASP A 186 -1.74 -5.18 3.71
C ASP A 186 -1.04 -5.24 5.07
N HIS A 187 -1.26 -4.24 5.92
CA HIS A 187 -0.82 -4.22 7.33
C HIS A 187 -1.68 -3.31 8.21
N ALA A 188 -1.50 -3.43 9.53
CA ALA A 188 -2.12 -2.56 10.51
C ALA A 188 -1.20 -1.38 10.88
N THR A 189 -1.76 -0.16 10.93
CA THR A 189 -1.05 1.06 11.34
C THR A 189 -1.89 1.82 12.38
N PRO A 190 -1.83 1.44 13.67
CA PRO A 190 -2.64 2.03 14.73
C PRO A 190 -2.32 3.51 14.94
N LEU A 191 -3.33 4.35 15.05
CA LEU A 191 -3.18 5.80 15.23
C LEU A 191 -2.38 6.17 16.49
N SER A 192 -2.48 5.37 17.56
CA SER A 192 -1.74 5.56 18.81
C SER A 192 -0.24 5.28 18.67
N LEU A 193 0.13 4.35 17.78
CA LEU A 193 1.52 3.92 17.58
C LEU A 193 2.18 4.62 16.40
N ARG A 194 1.39 5.04 15.40
CA ARG A 194 1.83 5.79 14.21
C ARG A 194 2.93 5.09 13.41
N THR A 195 3.01 3.77 13.54
CA THR A 195 3.89 2.87 12.80
C THR A 195 3.18 1.54 12.58
N HIS A 196 3.75 0.70 11.72
CA HIS A 196 3.17 -0.59 11.38
C HIS A 196 3.31 -1.55 12.56
N VAL A 197 2.32 -2.42 12.72
CA VAL A 197 2.35 -3.54 13.66
C VAL A 197 2.02 -4.84 12.94
N SER A 198 2.39 -5.96 13.55
CA SER A 198 2.19 -7.30 13.01
C SER A 198 0.83 -7.92 13.39
N ASP A 199 -0.08 -7.13 13.97
CA ASP A 199 -1.43 -7.58 14.26
C ASP A 199 -2.13 -8.07 12.98
N PRO A 200 -2.96 -9.14 13.07
CA PRO A 200 -3.69 -9.62 11.91
C PRO A 200 -4.69 -8.58 11.40
N VAL A 201 -4.85 -8.53 10.08
CA VAL A 201 -5.77 -7.62 9.39
C VAL A 201 -7.03 -8.34 8.93
N PRO A 202 -8.20 -7.66 8.88
CA PRO A 202 -9.42 -8.24 8.37
C PRO A 202 -9.33 -8.39 6.85
N PHE A 203 -9.95 -9.43 6.29
CA PHE A 203 -10.12 -9.58 4.86
C PHE A 203 -11.56 -10.02 4.52
N LEU A 204 -12.00 -9.69 3.31
CA LEU A 204 -13.28 -10.11 2.75
C LEU A 204 -13.04 -10.69 1.37
N LEU A 205 -13.52 -11.92 1.14
CA LEU A 205 -13.55 -12.54 -0.18
C LEU A 205 -15.02 -12.69 -0.62
N TYR A 206 -15.37 -11.99 -1.68
CA TYR A 206 -16.66 -12.06 -2.33
C TYR A 206 -16.57 -12.87 -3.62
N ASP A 207 -17.53 -13.75 -3.87
CA ASP A 207 -17.69 -14.51 -5.12
C ASP A 207 -19.15 -14.43 -5.59
N SER A 208 -19.37 -13.79 -6.74
CA SER A 208 -20.71 -13.56 -7.29
C SER A 208 -21.46 -14.86 -7.61
N SER A 209 -20.77 -16.00 -7.73
CA SER A 209 -21.41 -17.30 -7.95
C SER A 209 -22.09 -17.90 -6.71
N HIS A 210 -21.91 -17.26 -5.54
CA HIS A 210 -22.45 -17.74 -4.26
C HIS A 210 -23.39 -16.74 -3.60
N GLU A 211 -23.94 -15.79 -4.36
CA GLU A 211 -24.78 -14.70 -3.85
C GLU A 211 -26.00 -15.21 -3.07
N GLU A 212 -26.59 -16.33 -3.48
CA GLU A 212 -27.73 -16.96 -2.80
C GLU A 212 -27.39 -17.51 -1.40
N LYS A 213 -26.11 -17.84 -1.15
CA LYS A 213 -25.63 -18.25 0.19
C LYS A 213 -25.37 -17.06 1.11
N LEU A 214 -25.37 -15.83 0.59
CA LEU A 214 -25.13 -14.59 1.36
C LEU A 214 -26.38 -14.08 2.09
N ALA A 215 -27.50 -14.80 2.03
CA ALA A 215 -28.74 -14.49 2.78
C ALA A 215 -28.56 -14.49 4.33
N ALA A 216 -27.34 -14.66 4.84
CA ALA A 216 -27.00 -14.52 6.25
C ALA A 216 -26.66 -13.06 6.59
N LYS A 217 -27.34 -12.54 7.63
CA LYS A 217 -27.12 -11.26 8.35
C LYS A 217 -25.95 -10.40 7.83
N VAL A 218 -26.28 -9.20 7.36
CA VAL A 218 -25.30 -8.14 7.06
C VAL A 218 -24.39 -7.95 8.28
N ARG A 219 -23.08 -8.14 8.11
CA ARG A 219 -22.06 -7.91 9.13
C ARG A 219 -21.19 -6.73 8.68
N PRO A 220 -20.88 -5.78 9.59
CA PRO A 220 -19.84 -4.79 9.33
C PRO A 220 -18.50 -5.46 9.00
N PHE A 221 -17.70 -4.79 8.18
CA PHE A 221 -16.32 -5.18 7.90
C PHE A 221 -15.39 -4.43 8.84
N ASP A 222 -15.02 -5.08 9.95
CA ASP A 222 -14.09 -4.57 10.95
C ASP A 222 -13.31 -5.72 11.61
N GLU A 223 -12.29 -5.38 12.39
CA GLU A 223 -11.39 -6.32 13.05
C GLU A 223 -12.11 -7.25 14.04
N VAL A 224 -13.14 -6.75 14.74
CA VAL A 224 -13.90 -7.52 15.74
C VAL A 224 -14.75 -8.57 15.04
N GLN A 225 -15.48 -8.17 14.01
CA GLN A 225 -16.35 -9.03 13.23
C GLN A 225 -15.54 -10.07 12.44
N ALA A 226 -14.40 -9.69 11.87
CA ALA A 226 -13.49 -10.63 11.23
C ALA A 226 -13.01 -11.72 12.20
N LYS A 227 -12.57 -11.32 13.40
CA LYS A 227 -12.16 -12.27 14.45
C LYS A 227 -13.29 -13.23 14.84
N ASN A 228 -14.51 -12.72 14.96
CA ASN A 228 -15.69 -13.53 15.32
C ASN A 228 -16.07 -14.58 14.27
N THR A 229 -15.56 -14.49 13.03
CA THR A 229 -15.78 -15.52 12.01
C THR A 229 -15.00 -16.80 12.27
N GLY A 230 -13.88 -16.73 12.99
CA GLY A 230 -12.93 -17.84 13.17
C GLY A 230 -12.13 -18.20 11.91
N VAL A 231 -12.35 -17.51 10.78
CA VAL A 231 -11.59 -17.73 9.55
C VAL A 231 -10.25 -17.00 9.65
N PHE A 232 -9.16 -17.76 9.53
CA PHE A 232 -7.81 -17.22 9.64
C PHE A 232 -6.90 -17.81 8.57
N VAL A 233 -6.13 -16.95 7.90
CA VAL A 233 -5.09 -17.34 6.95
C VAL A 233 -3.79 -16.77 7.47
N GLU A 234 -2.88 -17.65 7.91
CA GLU A 234 -1.63 -17.25 8.58
C GLU A 234 -0.71 -16.42 7.66
N HIS A 235 -0.68 -16.75 6.37
CA HIS A 235 0.18 -16.10 5.41
C HIS A 235 -0.63 -15.37 4.33
N GLY A 236 -0.58 -14.04 4.33
CA GLY A 236 -1.39 -13.21 3.42
C GLY A 236 -1.21 -13.51 1.93
N HIS A 237 -0.02 -13.99 1.51
CA HIS A 237 0.23 -14.36 0.12
C HIS A 237 -0.63 -15.55 -0.37
N GLU A 238 -1.16 -16.36 0.54
CA GLU A 238 -2.05 -17.48 0.21
C GLU A 238 -3.46 -17.02 -0.20
N LEU A 239 -3.89 -15.82 0.20
CA LEU A 239 -5.22 -15.29 -0.15
C LEU A 239 -5.44 -15.20 -1.68
N MET A 240 -4.35 -15.08 -2.45
CA MET A 240 -4.42 -15.10 -3.91
C MET A 240 -4.85 -16.48 -4.46
N ASP A 241 -4.50 -17.58 -3.80
CA ASP A 241 -4.94 -18.91 -4.21
C ASP A 241 -6.45 -19.09 -3.97
N TYR A 242 -7.00 -18.48 -2.92
CA TYR A 242 -8.45 -18.42 -2.69
C TYR A 242 -9.15 -17.53 -3.73
N LEU A 243 -8.61 -16.33 -3.99
CA LEU A 243 -9.18 -15.41 -4.98
C LEU A 243 -9.26 -16.05 -6.37
N THR A 244 -8.17 -16.70 -6.80
CA THR A 244 -8.09 -17.38 -8.11
C THR A 244 -8.83 -18.72 -8.16
N GLY A 245 -9.34 -19.22 -7.02
CA GLY A 245 -10.12 -20.45 -6.95
C GLY A 245 -9.29 -21.73 -6.94
N LYS A 246 -7.99 -21.63 -6.72
CA LYS A 246 -7.12 -22.77 -6.42
C LYS A 246 -7.39 -23.36 -5.04
N LYS A 247 -7.84 -22.53 -4.08
CA LYS A 247 -8.31 -22.91 -2.75
C LYS A 247 -9.76 -22.43 -2.54
N ALA A 248 -10.45 -23.03 -1.58
CA ALA A 248 -11.79 -22.65 -1.12
C ALA A 248 -11.84 -22.68 0.42
N PHE A 249 -12.72 -21.86 1.01
CA PHE A 249 -13.03 -21.89 2.44
C PHE A 249 -14.05 -22.98 2.77
#